data_AF-A0A9D7E6C0-F1
#
_entry.id   AF-A0A9D7E6C0-F1
#
_cell.length_a   1.000
_cell.length_b   1.000
_cell.length_c   1.000
_cell.angle_alpha   90.00
_cell.angle_beta   90.00
_cell.angle_gamma   90.00
#
_symmetry.space_group_name_H-M   'P 1'
#
loop_
_entity.id
_entity.type
_entity.pdbx_description
1 polymer ?
#
loop_
_entity_poly.entity_id
_entity_poly.type
_entity_poly.pdbx_seq_one_letter_code
_entity_poly.pdbx_strand_id
1 'polypeptide(L)'
;MIDPPRKRSEHRTFPGEKEINRFELMRVFDGDEAWVRTLEESIFCTCNAPVKRLIAYKVFVNDLNDLVLRGLCSACNTIAARYVETGEDPEKVKRIKAVLRERKKSATRT
;
A
#
# COMPACT_ATOMS: atom_id res chain seq x y z
N MET A 1 22.02 -9.11 -24.89
CA MET A 1 22.13 -8.21 -23.72
C MET A 1 20.72 -7.79 -23.35
N ILE A 2 20.27 -8.09 -22.14
CA ILE A 2 18.95 -7.66 -21.65
C ILE A 2 19.18 -6.28 -21.02
N ASP A 3 18.46 -5.26 -21.51
CA ASP A 3 18.55 -3.92 -20.93
C ASP A 3 18.27 -3.97 -19.42
N PRO A 4 19.04 -3.23 -18.59
CA PRO A 4 18.72 -3.14 -17.17
C PRO A 4 17.30 -2.58 -17.03
N PRO A 5 16.49 -3.14 -16.10
CA PRO A 5 15.11 -2.70 -15.93
C PRO A 5 15.06 -1.19 -15.72
N ARG A 6 14.40 -0.48 -16.64
CA ARG A 6 14.28 0.98 -16.57
C ARG A 6 13.69 1.37 -15.22
N LYS A 7 14.38 2.28 -14.50
CA LYS A 7 13.86 2.90 -13.27
C LYS A 7 12.56 3.63 -13.61
N ARG A 8 11.42 2.99 -13.35
CA ARG A 8 10.12 3.66 -13.39
C ARG A 8 10.00 4.45 -12.08
N SER A 9 9.78 5.75 -12.18
CA SER A 9 9.66 6.65 -11.02
C SER A 9 8.20 6.88 -10.59
N GLU A 10 7.25 6.50 -11.44
CA GLU A 10 5.84 6.83 -11.23
C GLU A 10 5.04 5.67 -10.64
N HIS A 11 4.22 5.98 -9.64
CA HIS A 11 3.23 5.08 -9.08
C HIS A 11 2.10 4.90 -10.09
N ARG A 12 2.00 3.74 -10.71
CA ARG A 12 0.81 3.39 -11.50
C ARG A 12 -0.38 3.28 -10.56
N THR A 13 -1.41 4.09 -10.76
CA THR A 13 -2.76 3.86 -10.23
C THR A 13 -3.54 3.04 -11.24
N PHE A 14 -4.39 2.12 -10.77
CA PHE A 14 -5.31 1.39 -11.62
C PHE A 14 -6.74 1.92 -11.45
N PRO A 15 -7.59 1.87 -12.49
CA PRO A 15 -9.01 2.20 -12.36
C PRO A 15 -9.66 1.43 -11.21
N GLY A 16 -10.54 2.10 -10.45
CA GLY A 16 -11.23 1.50 -9.29
C GLY A 16 -10.48 1.63 -7.96
N GLU A 17 -9.15 1.81 -7.98
CA GLU A 17 -8.36 1.91 -6.76
C GLU A 17 -8.62 3.20 -5.99
N LYS A 18 -8.73 3.07 -4.67
CA LYS A 18 -8.91 4.20 -3.75
C LYS A 18 -7.66 4.35 -2.90
N GLU A 19 -6.96 5.47 -3.07
CA GLU A 19 -5.80 5.80 -2.24
C GLU A 19 -6.25 6.02 -0.79
N ILE A 20 -5.54 5.47 0.20
CA ILE A 20 -5.69 5.78 1.62
C ILE A 20 -4.33 6.23 2.19
N ASN A 21 -4.34 7.01 3.26
CA ASN A 21 -3.10 7.45 3.92
C ASN A 21 -2.62 6.43 4.98
N ARG A 22 -1.43 6.63 5.55
CA ARG A 22 -0.86 5.72 6.55
C ARG A 22 -1.69 5.65 7.84
N PHE A 23 -2.32 6.75 8.26
CA PHE A 23 -3.20 6.75 9.44
C PHE A 23 -4.45 5.90 9.20
N GLU A 24 -5.03 5.96 8.00
CA GLU A 24 -6.14 5.12 7.57
C GLU A 24 -5.73 3.64 7.48
N LEU A 25 -4.52 3.36 6.97
CA LEU A 25 -3.93 2.02 6.99
C LEU A 25 -3.81 1.47 8.42
N MET A 26 -3.32 2.27 9.37
CA MET A 26 -3.25 1.89 10.78
C MET A 26 -4.62 1.49 11.33
N ARG A 27 -5.68 2.21 10.97
CA ARG A 27 -7.06 1.89 11.39
C ARG A 27 -7.57 0.57 10.81
N VAL A 28 -7.14 0.18 9.60
CA VAL A 28 -7.47 -1.14 9.03
C VAL A 28 -6.89 -2.27 9.90
N PHE A 29 -5.70 -2.05 10.45
CA PHE A 29 -5.01 -3.00 11.33
C PHE A 29 -5.18 -2.68 12.82
N ASP A 30 -6.25 -1.98 13.20
CA ASP A 30 -6.60 -1.73 14.61
C ASP A 30 -5.52 -1.03 15.45
N GLY A 31 -4.69 -0.20 14.80
CA GLY A 31 -3.58 0.47 15.44
C GLY A 31 -2.33 -0.39 15.64
N ASP A 32 -2.25 -1.59 15.05
CA ASP A 32 -1.07 -2.44 15.11
C ASP A 32 0.09 -1.88 14.27
N GLU A 33 0.93 -1.09 14.92
CA GLU A 33 2.08 -0.43 14.28
C GLU A 33 3.17 -1.43 13.87
N ALA A 34 3.35 -2.50 14.64
CA ALA A 34 4.33 -3.52 14.35
C ALA A 34 3.96 -4.27 13.06
N TRP A 35 2.67 -4.56 12.89
CA TRP A 35 2.17 -5.16 11.66
C TRP A 35 2.32 -4.22 10.46
N VAL A 36 1.94 -2.94 10.58
CA VAL A 36 2.12 -1.98 9.48
C VAL A 36 3.60 -1.84 9.09
N ARG A 37 4.52 -1.80 10.07
CA ARG A 37 5.96 -1.82 9.79
C ARG A 37 6.38 -3.09 9.05
N THR A 38 5.83 -4.25 9.42
CA THR A 38 6.10 -5.52 8.74
C THR A 38 5.66 -5.46 7.27
N LEU A 39 4.53 -4.81 6.96
CA LEU A 39 4.09 -4.61 5.57
C LEU A 39 5.04 -3.70 4.79
N GLU A 40 5.56 -2.66 5.43
CA GLU A 40 6.56 -1.74 4.86
C GLU A 40 7.90 -2.45 4.59
N GLU A 41 8.28 -3.45 5.39
CA GLU A 41 9.54 -4.19 5.27
C GLU A 41 9.41 -5.43 4.34
N SER A 42 8.22 -6.02 4.22
CA SER A 42 7.96 -7.24 3.44
C SER A 42 7.65 -6.94 1.96
N ILE A 43 8.58 -6.29 1.26
CA ILE A 43 8.35 -5.78 -0.10
C ILE A 43 8.82 -6.72 -1.21
N PHE A 44 8.06 -6.73 -2.31
CA PHE A 44 8.51 -7.23 -3.60
C PHE A 44 9.38 -6.19 -4.29
N CYS A 45 10.65 -6.53 -4.51
CA CYS A 45 11.63 -5.71 -5.21
C CYS A 45 12.62 -6.64 -5.92
N THR A 46 13.06 -6.25 -7.12
CA THR A 46 13.97 -7.04 -7.97
C THR A 46 15.45 -7.00 -7.51
N CYS A 47 15.79 -6.20 -6.50
CA CYS A 47 17.16 -6.16 -5.98
C CYS A 47 17.43 -7.25 -4.93
N ASN A 48 18.69 -7.66 -4.82
CA ASN A 48 19.15 -8.69 -3.89
C ASN A 48 19.58 -8.14 -2.52
N ALA A 49 19.22 -6.89 -2.19
CA ALA A 49 19.56 -6.32 -0.89
C ALA A 49 18.89 -7.12 0.25
N PRO A 50 19.64 -7.52 1.30
CA PRO A 50 19.12 -8.34 2.38
C PRO A 50 18.18 -7.56 3.31
N VAL A 51 18.42 -6.26 3.46
CA VAL A 51 17.59 -5.35 4.25
C VAL A 51 17.05 -4.27 3.33
N LYS A 52 15.73 -4.20 3.19
CA LYS A 52 15.03 -3.23 2.36
C LYS A 52 13.63 -3.00 2.89
N ARG A 53 13.12 -1.78 2.68
CA ARG A 53 11.74 -1.41 2.99
C ARG A 53 11.17 -0.49 1.92
N LEU A 54 9.85 -0.35 1.95
CA LEU A 54 9.13 0.60 1.12
C LEU A 54 9.33 2.02 1.66
N ILE A 55 9.69 2.93 0.78
CA ILE A 55 9.79 4.37 1.06
C ILE A 55 9.03 5.15 -0.01
N ALA A 56 8.71 6.41 0.28
CA ALA A 56 8.00 7.32 -0.62
C ALA A 56 6.77 6.62 -1.26
N TYR A 57 5.92 6.02 -0.43
CA TYR A 57 4.88 5.10 -0.89
C TYR A 57 3.47 5.68 -0.73
N LYS A 58 2.55 5.14 -1.54
CA LYS A 58 1.12 5.34 -1.43
C LYS A 58 0.43 4.00 -1.16
N VAL A 59 -0.69 4.05 -0.44
CA VAL A 59 -1.51 2.88 -0.13
C VAL A 59 -2.78 2.96 -0.95
N PHE A 60 -3.18 1.87 -1.56
CA PHE A 60 -4.39 1.78 -2.35
C PHE A 60 -5.24 0.61 -1.89
N VAL A 61 -6.56 0.78 -1.89
CA VAL A 61 -7.55 -0.27 -1.74
C VAL A 61 -8.09 -0.60 -3.13
N ASN A 62 -8.00 -1.85 -3.57
CA ASN A 62 -8.59 -2.28 -4.84
C ASN A 62 -10.08 -2.65 -4.70
N ASP A 63 -10.71 -3.07 -5.78
CA ASP A 63 -12.15 -3.43 -5.78
C ASP A 63 -12.48 -4.69 -4.95
N LEU A 64 -11.48 -5.53 -4.67
CA LEU A 64 -11.60 -6.69 -3.79
C LEU A 64 -11.39 -6.34 -2.31
N ASN A 65 -11.10 -5.07 -1.98
CA ASN A 65 -10.69 -4.61 -0.65
C ASN A 65 -9.32 -5.15 -0.22
N ASP A 66 -8.45 -5.49 -1.16
CA ASP A 66 -7.05 -5.77 -0.90
C ASP A 66 -6.24 -4.48 -0.85
N LEU A 67 -5.19 -4.49 -0.03
CA LEU A 67 -4.27 -3.37 0.09
C LEU A 67 -3.08 -3.55 -0.84
N VAL A 68 -2.76 -2.48 -1.56
CA VAL A 68 -1.57 -2.39 -2.40
C VAL A 68 -0.75 -1.20 -1.96
N LEU A 69 0.43 -1.44 -1.41
CA LEU A 69 1.41 -0.40 -1.13
C LEU A 69 2.37 -0.32 -2.33
N ARG A 70 2.50 0.85 -2.94
CA ARG A 70 3.41 1.08 -4.08
C ARG A 70 4.35 2.23 -3.77
N GLY A 71 5.64 2.02 -3.95
CA GLY A 71 6.69 2.98 -3.62
C GLY A 71 8.04 2.61 -4.19
N LEU A 72 9.08 3.09 -3.52
CA LEU A 72 10.47 2.80 -3.86
C LEU A 72 11.08 1.86 -2.82
N CYS A 73 12.02 1.04 -3.26
CA CYS A 73 12.87 0.26 -2.36
C CYS A 73 13.97 1.15 -1.78
N SER A 74 14.12 1.14 -0.45
CA SER A 74 15.16 1.90 0.26
C SER A 74 16.60 1.56 -0.14
N ALA A 75 16.84 0.36 -0.67
CA ALA A 75 18.19 -0.11 -1.00
C ALA A 75 18.63 0.25 -2.43
N CYS A 76 17.71 0.21 -3.41
CA CYS A 76 18.06 0.40 -4.83
C CYS A 76 17.31 1.54 -5.52
N ASN A 77 16.37 2.20 -4.81
CA ASN A 77 15.57 3.32 -5.31
C ASN A 77 14.81 3.00 -6.62
N THR A 78 14.47 1.73 -6.85
CA THR A 78 13.57 1.28 -7.92
C THR A 78 12.19 1.01 -7.34
N ILE A 79 11.19 0.83 -8.22
CA ILE A 79 9.84 0.43 -7.79
C ILE A 79 9.89 -0.83 -6.93
N ALA A 80 9.14 -0.76 -5.84
CA ALA A 80 8.78 -1.89 -5.02
C ALA A 80 7.30 -1.80 -4.64
N ALA A 81 6.73 -2.93 -4.26
CA ALA A 81 5.35 -2.99 -3.83
C ALA A 81 5.12 -4.04 -2.76
N ARG A 82 4.03 -3.90 -2.03
CA ARG A 82 3.43 -4.95 -1.19
C ARG A 82 1.99 -5.13 -1.61
N TYR A 83 1.59 -6.38 -1.81
CA TYR A 83 0.19 -6.78 -1.93
C TYR A 83 -0.24 -7.47 -0.64
N VAL A 84 -1.44 -7.18 -0.16
CA VAL A 84 -2.01 -7.79 1.05
C VAL A 84 -3.45 -8.17 0.76
N GLU A 85 -3.76 -9.46 0.85
CA GLU A 85 -5.08 -10.07 0.60
C GLU A 85 -6.06 -9.79 1.75
N THR A 86 -6.29 -8.51 2.05
CA THR A 86 -7.21 -8.09 3.12
C THR A 86 -8.68 -8.31 2.78
N GLY A 87 -9.01 -8.54 1.51
CA GLY A 87 -10.35 -8.86 1.02
C GLY A 87 -10.89 -10.20 1.52
N GLU A 88 -10.00 -11.11 1.96
CA GLU A 88 -10.38 -12.43 2.48
C GLU A 88 -10.70 -12.42 3.98
N ASP A 89 -10.40 -11.32 4.69
CA ASP A 89 -10.66 -11.17 6.13
C ASP A 89 -11.86 -10.24 6.36
N PRO A 90 -13.02 -10.77 6.80
CA PRO A 90 -14.24 -9.99 6.99
C PRO A 90 -14.09 -8.79 7.94
N GLU A 91 -13.27 -8.90 8.99
CA GLU A 91 -13.07 -7.81 9.94
C GLU A 91 -12.20 -6.69 9.32
N LYS A 92 -11.18 -7.06 8.54
CA LYS A 92 -10.40 -6.06 7.77
C LYS A 92 -11.27 -5.38 6.70
N VAL A 93 -12.08 -6.14 5.97
CA VAL A 93 -13.04 -5.59 4.99
C VAL A 93 -13.99 -4.59 5.63
N LYS A 94 -14.52 -4.90 6.82
CA LYS A 94 -15.38 -4.00 7.59
C LYS A 94 -14.67 -2.69 7.94
N ARG A 95 -13.43 -2.75 8.42
CA ARG A 95 -12.62 -1.57 8.75
C ARG A 95 -12.27 -0.73 7.52
N ILE A 96 -11.91 -1.37 6.40
CA ILE A 96 -11.65 -0.70 5.12
C ILE A 96 -12.90 0.08 4.65
N LYS A 97 -14.07 -0.57 4.68
CA LYS A 97 -15.34 0.09 4.30
C LYS A 97 -15.68 1.27 5.23
N ALA A 98 -15.39 1.16 6.52
CA ALA A 98 -15.58 2.26 7.48
C ALA A 98 -14.70 3.47 7.14
N VAL A 99 -13.39 3.23 6.93
CA VAL A 99 -12.42 4.25 6.50
C VAL A 99 -12.90 4.97 5.23
N LEU A 100 -13.23 4.21 4.18
CA LEU A 100 -13.65 4.80 2.90
C LEU A 100 -14.95 5.60 3.01
N ARG A 101 -15.89 5.19 3.86
CA ARG A 101 -17.16 5.90 4.10
C ARG A 101 -16.94 7.24 4.81
N GLU A 102 -16.03 7.30 5.77
CA GLU A 102 -15.74 8.52 6.54
C GLU A 102 -15.08 9.61 5.68
N ARG A 103 -14.26 9.22 4.71
CA ARG A 103 -13.69 10.16 3.74
C ARG A 103 -14.76 10.85 2.89
N LYS A 104 -15.76 10.09 2.42
CA LYS A 104 -16.89 10.67 1.66
C LYS A 104 -17.65 11.71 2.48
N LYS A 105 -17.93 11.42 3.76
CA LYS A 105 -18.63 12.36 4.65
C LYS A 105 -17.84 13.65 4.88
N SER A 106 -16.52 13.55 4.96
CA SER A 106 -15.65 14.72 5.15
C SER A 106 -15.61 15.59 3.89
N ALA A 107 -15.62 14.98 2.69
CA ALA A 107 -15.66 15.69 1.42
C ALA A 107 -17.00 16.42 1.15
N THR A 108 -18.13 15.93 1.70
CA THR A 108 -19.46 16.55 1.51
C THR A 108 -19.79 17.65 2.53
N ARG A 109 -19.00 17.79 3.60
CA ARG A 109 -19.20 18.79 4.66
C ARG A 109 -18.38 20.08 4.46
N THR A 110 -17.76 20.23 3.30
CA THR A 110 -17.00 21.41 2.87
C THR A 110 -17.71 22.01 1.66
#